data_AF-A0A0C9T5D0-F1
#
_entry.id   AF-A0A0C9T5D0-F1
#
_cell.length_a   1.000
_cell.length_b   1.000
_cell.length_c   1.000
_cell.angle_alpha   90.00
_cell.angle_beta   90.00
_cell.angle_gamma   90.00
#
_symmetry.space_group_name_H-M   'P 1'
#
loop_
_entity.id
_entity.type
_entity.pdbx_description
1 polymer ?
#
loop_
_entity_poly.entity_id
_entity_poly.type
_entity_poly.pdbx_seq_one_letter_code
_entity_poly.pdbx_strand_id
1 'polypeptide(L)'
;MEKSPLAKAGVKVTPPDKYSGEQSFEALETFVSFLGTRLEGKALKWFDKTVEPRKYQGTPMDLEQVMTGLYGQYIPSLARHEASNKFDFIKQGTLSMQEFTTKLELYVS
;
A
#
# COMPACT_ATOMS: atom_id res chain seq x y z
N MET A 1 6.79 -3.80 -22.57
CA MET A 1 7.05 -3.60 -21.13
C MET A 1 6.70 -2.16 -20.80
N GLU A 2 5.61 -1.93 -20.05
CA GLU A 2 5.23 -0.56 -19.69
C GLU A 2 6.31 0.07 -18.81
N LYS A 3 6.71 1.31 -19.15
CA LYS A 3 7.64 2.07 -18.32
C LYS A 3 6.95 2.41 -17.00
N SER A 4 7.60 2.04 -15.90
CA SER A 4 7.21 2.40 -14.52
C SER A 4 6.78 3.88 -14.45
N PRO A 5 5.70 4.22 -13.73
CA PRO A 5 5.27 5.61 -13.53
C PRO A 5 6.40 6.54 -13.06
N LEU A 6 7.34 6.01 -12.29
CA LEU A 6 8.54 6.72 -11.80
C LEU A 6 9.48 7.12 -12.94
N ALA A 7 9.63 6.27 -13.95
CA ALA A 7 10.44 6.55 -15.14
C ALA A 7 9.76 7.59 -16.06
N LYS A 8 8.43 7.69 -16.04
CA LYS A 8 7.70 8.74 -16.76
C LYS A 8 7.82 10.11 -16.09
N ALA A 9 8.01 10.16 -14.78
CA ALA A 9 8.16 11.39 -14.00
C ALA A 9 9.59 11.98 -14.00
N GLY A 10 10.54 11.38 -14.74
CA GLY A 10 11.93 11.85 -14.78
C GLY A 10 12.69 11.66 -13.47
N VAL A 11 12.12 10.94 -12.51
CA VAL A 11 12.77 10.65 -11.23
C VAL A 11 13.86 9.64 -11.49
N LYS A 12 15.12 10.08 -11.37
CA LYS A 12 16.29 9.21 -11.42
C LYS A 12 16.35 8.41 -10.12
N VAL A 13 15.51 7.38 -10.02
CA VAL A 13 15.58 6.40 -8.94
C VAL A 13 16.77 5.51 -9.26
N THR A 14 17.89 5.72 -8.57
CA THR A 14 18.95 4.73 -8.53
C THR A 14 18.29 3.43 -8.07
N PRO A 15 18.40 2.32 -8.81
CA PRO A 15 17.85 1.06 -8.35
C PRO A 15 18.43 0.83 -6.96
N PRO A 16 17.60 0.65 -5.92
CA PRO A 16 18.14 0.25 -4.63
C PRO A 16 18.94 -1.03 -4.85
N ASP A 17 20.08 -1.15 -4.17
CA ASP A 17 20.85 -2.39 -4.18
C ASP A 17 19.90 -3.56 -3.90
N LYS A 18 20.13 -4.68 -4.59
CA LYS A 18 19.29 -5.87 -4.43
C LYS A 18 19.31 -6.26 -2.95
N TYR A 19 18.18 -6.07 -2.27
CA TYR A 19 18.00 -6.50 -0.88
C TYR A 19 17.96 -8.04 -0.86
N SER A 20 19.05 -8.65 -0.43
CA SER A 20 19.22 -10.11 -0.36
C SER A 20 18.48 -10.77 0.81
N GLY A 21 17.82 -9.97 1.66
CA GLY A 21 17.28 -10.44 2.95
C GLY A 21 18.34 -10.55 4.05
N GLU A 22 19.62 -10.28 3.77
CA GLU A 22 20.66 -10.18 4.79
C GLU A 22 20.54 -8.85 5.55
N GLN A 23 20.45 -8.99 6.88
CA GLN A 23 20.31 -7.94 7.86
C GLN A 23 21.55 -7.01 7.88
N SER A 24 21.60 -6.01 7.01
CA SER A 24 22.17 -4.73 7.48
C SER A 24 21.00 -3.91 8.02
N PHE A 25 20.93 -3.88 9.35
CA PHE A 25 20.01 -3.00 10.07
C PHE A 25 20.05 -1.57 9.51
N GLU A 26 21.23 -1.14 9.06
CA GLU A 26 21.51 0.13 8.40
C GLU A 26 20.80 0.31 7.05
N ALA A 27 20.76 -0.71 6.16
CA ALA A 27 20.03 -0.61 4.89
C ALA A 27 18.52 -0.59 5.13
N LEU A 28 18.05 -1.38 6.09
CA LEU A 28 16.66 -1.35 6.53
C LEU A 28 16.30 0.03 7.11
N GLU A 29 17.14 0.57 7.98
CA GLU A 29 16.95 1.87 8.60
C GLU A 29 16.96 3.01 7.57
N THR A 30 17.87 2.94 6.60
CA THR A 30 17.94 3.87 5.46
C THR A 30 16.67 3.81 4.62
N PHE A 31 16.18 2.61 4.30
CA PHE A 31 14.95 2.43 3.54
C PHE A 31 13.72 2.93 4.30
N VAL A 32 13.62 2.60 5.59
CA VAL A 32 12.53 3.04 6.46
C VAL A 32 12.56 4.55 6.67
N SER A 33 13.74 5.16 6.83
CA SER A 33 13.91 6.62 6.91
C SER A 33 13.50 7.29 5.60
N PHE A 34 13.95 6.76 4.45
CA PHE A 34 13.54 7.25 3.13
C PHE A 34 12.02 7.17 2.96
N LEU A 35 11.39 6.05 3.36
CA LEU A 35 9.93 5.92 3.33
C LEU A 35 9.26 7.04 4.13
N GLY A 36 9.70 7.33 5.35
CA GLY A 36 9.19 8.43 6.16
C GLY A 36 9.17 9.77 5.41
N THR A 37 10.24 10.09 4.66
CA THR A 37 10.31 11.33 3.86
C THR A 37 9.36 11.38 2.65
N ARG A 38 8.80 10.23 2.25
CA ARG A 38 7.88 10.11 1.11
C ARG A 38 6.42 9.94 1.51
N LEU A 39 6.16 9.66 2.79
CA LEU A 39 4.81 9.54 3.30
C LEU A 39 4.23 10.92 3.59
N GLU A 40 2.94 11.07 3.34
CA GLU A 40 2.19 12.29 3.64
C GLU A 40 0.86 11.94 4.31
N GLY A 41 0.22 12.95 4.89
CA GLY A 41 -1.14 12.85 5.42
C GLY A 41 -1.31 11.77 6.49
N LYS A 42 -2.28 10.87 6.30
CA LYS A 42 -2.60 9.82 7.29
C LYS A 42 -1.48 8.79 7.42
N ALA A 43 -0.79 8.46 6.32
CA ALA A 43 0.26 7.46 6.30
C ALA A 43 1.50 7.90 7.07
N LEU A 44 1.89 9.17 6.93
CA LEU A 44 2.96 9.77 7.72
C LEU A 44 2.62 9.75 9.22
N LYS A 45 1.41 10.20 9.59
CA LYS A 45 0.94 10.18 10.98
C LYS A 45 0.96 8.77 11.60
N TRP A 46 0.64 7.75 10.81
CA TRP A 46 0.72 6.37 11.27
C TRP A 46 2.17 5.93 11.49
N PHE A 47 3.06 6.26 10.54
CA PHE A 47 4.48 5.95 10.58
C PHE A 47 5.18 6.57 11.80
N ASP A 48 5.01 7.87 12.03
CA ASP A 48 5.61 8.61 13.16
C ASP A 48 5.10 8.09 14.51
N LYS A 49 3.86 7.61 14.57
CA LYS A 49 3.28 7.05 15.80
C LYS A 49 3.69 5.60 16.08
N THR A 50 3.93 4.82 15.03
CA THR A 50 3.97 3.34 15.14
C THR A 50 5.35 2.77 14.83
N VAL A 51 6.02 3.28 13.80
CA VAL A 51 7.27 2.74 13.27
C VAL A 51 8.47 3.49 13.86
N GLU A 52 8.44 4.83 13.85
CA GLU A 52 9.55 5.66 14.31
C GLU A 52 9.93 5.43 15.78
N PRO A 53 8.98 5.38 16.75
CA PRO A 53 9.34 5.23 18.17
C PRO A 53 9.94 3.86 18.48
N ARG A 54 9.61 2.83 17.68
CA ARG A 54 10.09 1.46 17.90
C ARG A 54 11.58 1.28 17.59
N LYS A 55 12.17 2.18 16.81
CA LYS A 55 13.62 2.23 16.58
C LYS A 55 14.39 2.38 17.90
N TYR A 56 13.81 3.10 18.87
CA TYR A 56 14.45 3.43 20.13
C TYR A 56 14.01 2.53 21.30
N GLN A 57 12.99 1.69 21.11
CA GLN A 57 12.41 0.83 22.15
C GLN A 57 13.02 -0.58 22.21
N GLY A 58 14.03 -0.89 21.39
CA GLY A 58 14.71 -2.20 21.39
C GLY A 58 13.96 -3.32 20.68
N THR A 59 12.85 -3.03 20.00
CA THR A 59 12.17 -3.98 19.09
C THR A 59 11.74 -3.25 17.82
N PRO A 60 12.71 -2.89 16.97
CA PRO A 60 12.43 -2.25 15.68
C PRO A 60 11.59 -3.16 14.80
N MET A 61 10.62 -2.58 14.09
CA MET A 61 9.85 -3.32 13.08
C MET A 61 10.75 -3.64 11.88
N ASP A 62 10.63 -4.85 11.36
CA ASP A 62 11.28 -5.22 10.11
C ASP A 62 10.54 -4.63 8.89
N LEU A 63 11.18 -4.74 7.72
CA LEU A 63 10.63 -4.20 6.47
C LEU A 63 9.25 -4.79 6.14
N GLU A 64 9.08 -6.09 6.36
CA GLU A 64 7.85 -6.80 6.04
C GLU A 64 6.70 -6.29 6.90
N GLN A 65 6.95 -6.07 8.20
CA GLN A 65 5.98 -5.49 9.13
C GLN A 65 5.61 -4.06 8.77
N VAL A 66 6.58 -3.21 8.42
CA VAL A 66 6.33 -1.83 8.00
C VAL A 66 5.50 -1.80 6.72
N MET A 67 5.89 -2.59 5.72
CA MET A 67 5.16 -2.69 4.45
C MET A 67 3.76 -3.27 4.66
N THR A 68 3.61 -4.32 5.46
CA THR A 68 2.31 -4.93 5.78
C THR A 68 1.41 -3.97 6.56
N GLY A 69 1.96 -3.17 7.46
CA GLY A 69 1.20 -2.13 8.17
C GLY A 69 0.69 -1.04 7.22
N LEU A 70 1.56 -0.51 6.36
CA LEU A 70 1.17 0.47 5.34
C LEU A 70 0.14 -0.10 4.36
N TYR A 71 0.39 -1.31 3.84
CA TYR A 71 -0.53 -1.97 2.93
C TYR A 71 -1.87 -2.29 3.62
N GLY A 72 -1.86 -2.87 4.81
CA GLY A 72 -3.08 -3.21 5.56
C GLY A 72 -3.92 -2.00 5.96
N GLN A 73 -3.30 -0.83 6.21
CA GLN A 73 -4.05 0.38 6.54
C GLN A 73 -4.60 1.10 5.30
N TYR A 74 -3.90 1.05 4.16
CA TYR A 74 -4.22 1.89 3.00
C TYR A 74 -4.67 1.13 1.74
N ILE A 75 -4.27 -0.13 1.50
CA ILE A 75 -4.81 -0.96 0.39
C ILE A 75 -6.30 -1.24 0.52
N PRO A 76 -6.89 -1.51 1.73
CA PRO A 76 -8.32 -1.72 1.80
C PRO A 76 -9.09 -0.53 1.28
N SER A 77 -8.53 0.68 1.34
CA SER A 77 -9.16 1.85 0.74
C SER A 77 -9.11 1.82 -0.79
N LEU A 78 -8.00 1.40 -1.41
CA LEU A 78 -7.92 1.34 -2.88
C LEU A 78 -8.82 0.24 -3.45
N ALA A 79 -8.80 -0.95 -2.86
CA ALA A 79 -9.67 -2.05 -3.27
C ALA A 79 -11.15 -1.73 -3.02
N ARG A 80 -11.49 -1.14 -1.86
CA ARG A 80 -12.87 -0.68 -1.59
C ARG A 80 -13.28 0.48 -2.49
N HIS A 81 -12.39 1.42 -2.81
CA HIS A 81 -12.70 2.51 -3.72
C HIS A 81 -12.93 1.97 -5.14
N GLU A 82 -12.12 1.02 -5.60
CA GLU A 82 -12.32 0.39 -6.90
C GLU A 82 -13.59 -0.46 -6.94
N ALA A 83 -13.88 -1.24 -5.88
CA ALA A 83 -15.11 -2.01 -5.74
C ALA A 83 -16.35 -1.11 -5.65
N SER A 84 -16.30 -0.03 -4.86
CA SER A 84 -17.38 0.96 -4.72
C SER A 84 -17.63 1.69 -6.03
N ASN A 85 -16.57 2.14 -6.72
CA ASN A 85 -16.69 2.76 -8.03
C ASN A 85 -17.34 1.79 -9.01
N LYS A 86 -16.91 0.51 -9.05
CA LYS A 86 -17.52 -0.51 -9.90
C LYS A 86 -18.98 -0.78 -9.52
N PHE A 87 -19.30 -0.83 -8.23
CA PHE A 87 -20.65 -1.03 -7.70
C PHE A 87 -21.61 0.07 -8.16
N ASP A 88 -21.20 1.34 -8.09
CA ASP A 88 -22.02 2.50 -8.50
C ASP A 88 -22.38 2.47 -10.00
N PHE A 89 -21.59 1.80 -10.83
CA PHE A 89 -21.86 1.63 -12.27
C PHE A 89 -22.70 0.38 -12.59
N ILE A 90 -22.97 -0.50 -11.64
CA ILE A 90 -23.78 -1.70 -11.87
C ILE A 90 -25.27 -1.31 -11.95
N LYS A 91 -25.84 -1.47 -13.14
CA LYS A 91 -27.29 -1.35 -13.38
C LYS A 91 -27.90 -2.70 -13.73
N GLN A 92 -29.16 -2.90 -13.36
CA GLN A 92 -29.88 -4.15 -13.61
C GLN A 92 -29.99 -4.48 -15.10
N GLY A 93 -30.32 -3.49 -15.95
CA GLY A 93 -30.42 -3.68 -17.40
C GLY A 93 -31.40 -4.79 -17.76
N THR A 94 -30.94 -5.79 -18.52
CA THR A 94 -31.69 -6.98 -18.92
C THR A 94 -31.48 -8.18 -17.99
N LEU A 95 -30.69 -8.05 -16.91
CA LEU A 95 -30.43 -9.15 -15.97
C LEU A 95 -31.70 -9.47 -15.17
N SER A 96 -31.91 -10.77 -14.91
CA SER A 96 -32.90 -11.19 -13.93
C SER A 96 -32.50 -10.72 -12.52
N MET A 97 -33.49 -10.63 -11.61
CA MET A 97 -33.23 -10.24 -10.22
C MET A 97 -32.18 -11.12 -9.54
N GLN A 98 -32.15 -12.41 -9.86
CA GLN A 98 -31.21 -13.35 -9.26
C GLN A 98 -29.77 -13.10 -9.76
N GLU A 99 -29.58 -12.96 -11.07
CA GLU A 99 -28.27 -12.66 -11.67
C GLU A 99 -27.73 -11.30 -11.20
N PHE A 100 -28.62 -10.32 -11.07
CA PHE A 100 -28.26 -9.00 -10.55
C PHE A 100 -27.79 -9.08 -9.10
N THR A 101 -28.50 -9.84 -8.24
CA THR A 101 -28.15 -10.00 -6.83
C THR A 101 -26.79 -10.70 -6.68
N THR A 102 -26.56 -11.80 -7.40
CA THR A 102 -25.26 -12.49 -7.39
C THR A 102 -24.13 -11.58 -7.87
N LYS A 103 -24.39 -10.71 -8.86
CA LYS A 103 -23.40 -9.75 -9.35
C LYS A 103 -23.07 -8.68 -8.31
N LEU A 104 -24.03 -8.23 -7.51
CA LEU A 104 -23.81 -7.27 -6.43
C LEU A 104 -23.04 -7.89 -5.26
N GLU A 105 -23.33 -9.15 -4.90
CA GLU A 105 -22.65 -9.88 -3.81
C GLU A 105 -21.12 -9.96 -4.01
N LEU A 106 -20.65 -9.98 -5.26
CA LEU A 106 -19.22 -9.97 -5.59
C LEU A 106 -18.46 -8.71 -5.14
N TYR A 107 -19.15 -7.64 -4.75
CA TYR A 107 -18.56 -6.34 -4.40
C TYR A 107 -18.72 -5.95 -2.92
N VAL A 108 -19.28 -6.83 -2.07
CA VAL A 108 -19.60 -6.52 -0.66
C VAL A 108 -18.49 -6.97 0.34
N SER A 109 -17.37 -7.53 -0.13
CA SER A 109 -16.24 -7.96 0.75
C SER A 109 -15.30 -6.84 1.21
#